data_AF-A0A0G4MLW6-F1
#
_entry.id   AF-A0A0G4MLW6-F1
#
_cell.length_a   1.000
_cell.length_b   1.000
_cell.length_c   1.000
_cell.angle_alpha   90.00
_cell.angle_beta   90.00
_cell.angle_gamma   90.00
#
_symmetry.space_group_name_H-M   'P 1'
#
loop_
_entity.id
_entity.type
_entity.pdbx_description
1 polymer ?
#
loop_
_entity_poly.entity_id
_entity_poly.type
_entity_poly.pdbx_seq_one_letter_code
_entity_poly.pdbx_strand_id
1 'polypeptide(L)'
;PGGGVEYGSGNRTDWPLANGSIAFQLGHAFNYAFINVGLEDPTTGNITSFNISLTPQLTNTSGHGTLCLDGLTLPTDLNIEDGTNASIQTIMVGPSGQAQYNCADIRLTSQAAGPAE
;
A
#
# COMPACT_ATOMS: atom_id res chain seq x y z
N PRO A 1 -2.59 -3.89 12.99
CA PRO A 1 -2.01 -3.35 11.73
C PRO A 1 -2.81 -3.88 10.53
N GLY A 2 -3.62 -3.04 9.88
CA GLY A 2 -4.51 -3.47 8.77
C GLY A 2 -5.95 -3.78 9.16
N GLY A 3 -6.56 -2.99 10.05
CA GLY A 3 -7.97 -3.17 10.41
C GLY A 3 -8.25 -4.38 11.31
N GLY A 4 -7.22 -4.99 11.88
CA GLY A 4 -7.34 -6.14 12.80
C GLY A 4 -7.29 -7.51 12.12
N VAL A 5 -7.04 -7.56 10.80
CA VAL A 5 -6.80 -8.80 10.07
C VAL A 5 -5.32 -9.17 10.18
N GLU A 6 -5.04 -10.46 10.42
CA GLU A 6 -3.66 -10.96 10.46
C GLU A 6 -3.08 -11.08 9.04
N TYR A 7 -1.80 -10.75 8.90
CA TYR A 7 -1.06 -10.91 7.66
C TYR A 7 -1.13 -12.36 7.15
N GLY A 8 -1.31 -12.54 5.83
CA GLY A 8 -1.37 -13.86 5.21
C GLY A 8 -2.69 -14.60 5.42
N SER A 9 -3.73 -13.97 5.99
CA SER A 9 -5.06 -14.58 6.17
C SER A 9 -5.83 -14.79 4.85
N GLY A 10 -5.24 -14.51 3.69
CA GLY A 10 -5.90 -14.60 2.39
C GLY A 10 -4.94 -14.65 1.20
N ASN A 11 -5.51 -14.45 0.00
CA ASN A 11 -4.75 -14.43 -1.25
C ASN A 11 -3.91 -13.16 -1.38
N ARG A 12 -2.79 -13.28 -2.07
CA ARG A 12 -1.92 -12.14 -2.42
C ARG A 12 -2.27 -11.61 -3.79
N THR A 13 -2.19 -10.30 -3.95
CA THR A 13 -2.29 -9.64 -5.26
C THR A 13 -0.90 -9.51 -5.88
N ASP A 14 -0.75 -9.84 -7.16
CA ASP A 14 0.49 -9.53 -7.87
C ASP A 14 0.56 -8.01 -8.12
N TRP A 15 1.64 -7.38 -7.68
CA TRP A 15 1.85 -5.94 -7.76
C TRP A 15 3.19 -5.64 -8.46
N PRO A 16 3.24 -4.67 -9.39
CA PRO A 16 4.41 -4.51 -10.26
C PRO A 16 5.61 -3.95 -9.50
N LEU A 17 6.83 -4.32 -9.93
CA LEU A 17 8.07 -3.81 -9.31
C LEU A 17 8.25 -2.29 -9.46
N ALA A 18 7.56 -1.68 -10.43
CA ALA A 18 7.54 -0.24 -10.66
C ALA A 18 6.19 0.20 -11.25
N ASN A 19 5.88 1.49 -11.14
CA ASN A 19 4.64 2.08 -11.67
C ASN A 19 3.37 1.37 -11.18
N GLY A 20 3.34 1.00 -9.90
CA GLY A 20 2.18 0.38 -9.32
C GLY A 20 1.07 1.38 -9.00
N SER A 21 -0.12 0.85 -8.80
CA SER A 21 -1.31 1.64 -8.52
C SER A 21 -2.08 1.12 -7.32
N ILE A 22 -2.80 2.02 -6.65
CA ILE A 22 -3.73 1.72 -5.58
C ILE A 22 -5.00 2.54 -5.80
N ALA A 23 -6.16 1.93 -5.57
CA ALA A 23 -7.43 2.63 -5.56
C ALA A 23 -8.11 2.50 -4.20
N PHE A 24 -8.72 3.58 -3.72
CA PHE A 24 -9.52 3.57 -2.50
C PHE A 24 -10.71 4.52 -2.60
N GLN A 25 -11.76 4.21 -1.83
CA GLN A 25 -12.98 5.00 -1.79
C GLN A 25 -12.89 6.09 -0.73
N LEU A 26 -13.08 7.34 -1.15
CA LEU A 26 -13.15 8.53 -0.30
C LEU A 26 -14.58 8.74 0.22
N GLY A 27 -14.73 8.69 1.55
CA GLY A 27 -16.01 8.92 2.24
C GLY A 27 -16.18 10.33 2.82
N HIS A 28 -15.13 11.17 2.81
CA HIS A 28 -15.14 12.52 3.40
C HIS A 28 -14.72 13.56 2.37
N ALA A 29 -15.09 14.82 2.59
CA ALA A 29 -14.76 15.94 1.71
C ALA A 29 -13.24 16.11 1.49
N PHE A 30 -12.44 15.74 2.49
CA PHE A 30 -11.00 15.56 2.33
C PHE A 30 -10.45 14.53 3.32
N ASN A 31 -9.31 13.94 3.00
CA ASN A 31 -8.51 13.11 3.89
C ASN A 31 -7.02 13.26 3.57
N TYR A 32 -6.16 12.97 4.53
CA TYR A 32 -4.73 12.74 4.26
C TYR A 32 -4.49 11.25 4.04
N ALA A 33 -3.83 10.91 2.94
CA ALA A 33 -3.46 9.55 2.60
C ALA A 33 -1.97 9.32 2.86
N PHE A 34 -1.65 8.19 3.50
CA PHE A 34 -0.29 7.69 3.59
C PHE A 34 -0.26 6.25 3.10
N ILE A 35 0.65 5.97 2.17
CA ILE A 35 0.85 4.66 1.59
C ILE A 35 2.22 4.18 2.01
N ASN A 36 2.25 3.09 2.77
CA ASN A 36 3.48 2.47 3.26
C ASN A 36 3.54 1.01 2.85
N VAL A 37 4.75 0.47 2.76
CA VAL A 37 5.02 -0.93 2.45
C VAL A 37 5.78 -1.56 3.60
N GLY A 38 5.38 -2.78 3.95
CA GLY A 38 6.15 -3.68 4.79
C GLY A 38 6.62 -4.87 3.95
N LEU A 39 7.88 -5.25 4.11
CA LEU A 39 8.42 -6.45 3.48
C LEU A 39 8.28 -7.64 4.44
N GLU A 40 7.96 -8.81 3.91
CA GLU A 40 7.92 -10.05 4.69
C GLU A 40 9.32 -10.34 5.24
N ASP A 41 9.40 -10.55 6.55
CA ASP A 41 10.62 -11.02 7.18
C ASP A 41 10.85 -12.50 6.79
N PRO A 42 11.96 -12.84 6.12
CA PRO A 42 12.20 -14.21 5.64
C PRO A 42 12.41 -15.23 6.77
N THR A 43 12.69 -14.77 7.99
CA THR A 43 12.90 -15.65 9.16
C THR A 43 11.59 -15.96 9.87
N THR A 44 10.65 -15.00 9.92
CA THR A 44 9.38 -15.17 10.63
C THR A 44 8.20 -15.44 9.71
N GLY A 45 8.33 -15.14 8.42
CA GLY A 45 7.23 -15.20 7.44
C GLY A 45 6.11 -14.21 7.75
N ASN A 46 6.42 -13.10 8.43
CA ASN A 46 5.44 -12.11 8.86
C ASN A 46 5.93 -10.68 8.60
N ILE A 47 5.01 -9.72 8.63
CA ILE A 47 5.29 -8.29 8.50
C ILE A 47 5.02 -7.62 9.83
N THR A 48 6.08 -7.11 10.45
CA THR A 48 6.01 -6.44 11.75
C THR A 48 6.12 -4.92 11.66
N SER A 49 6.53 -4.38 10.50
CA SER A 49 6.75 -2.95 10.27
C SER A 49 6.39 -2.54 8.84
N PHE A 50 5.87 -1.31 8.70
CA PHE A 50 5.59 -0.65 7.43
C PHE A 50 6.46 0.61 7.31
N ASN A 51 7.76 0.42 7.12
CA ASN A 51 8.77 1.48 7.17
C ASN A 51 9.13 2.10 5.82
N ILE A 52 8.60 1.57 4.72
CA ILE A 52 8.85 2.09 3.36
C ILE A 52 7.69 2.98 2.96
N SER A 53 7.89 4.29 2.82
CA SER A 53 6.81 5.20 2.42
C SER A 53 6.80 5.45 0.92
N LEU A 54 5.66 5.20 0.26
CA LEU A 54 5.44 5.53 -1.16
C LEU A 54 4.87 6.94 -1.35
N THR A 55 4.36 7.54 -0.27
CA THR A 55 3.89 8.93 -0.22
C THR A 55 4.64 9.69 0.89
N PRO A 56 5.96 9.92 0.74
CA PRO A 56 6.77 10.58 1.76
C PRO A 56 6.38 12.04 1.97
N GLN A 57 5.72 12.64 0.98
CA GLN A 57 5.10 13.96 1.08
C GLN A 57 3.62 13.81 1.44
N LEU A 58 3.09 14.78 2.19
CA LEU A 58 1.69 14.78 2.61
C LEU A 58 0.77 14.73 1.38
N THR A 59 0.05 13.62 1.22
CA THR A 59 -0.90 13.45 0.11
C THR A 59 -2.29 13.86 0.59
N ASN A 60 -2.73 15.05 0.19
CA ASN A 60 -4.08 15.53 0.47
C ASN A 60 -5.03 15.04 -0.63
N THR A 61 -6.11 14.40 -0.21
CA THR A 61 -7.15 13.88 -1.10
C THR A 61 -8.42 14.70 -0.85
N SER A 62 -9.11 15.10 -1.93
CA SER A 62 -10.33 15.91 -1.83
C SER A 62 -11.45 15.31 -2.65
N GLY A 63 -12.69 15.58 -2.23
CA GLY A 63 -13.88 15.08 -2.89
C GLY A 63 -14.34 13.71 -2.38
N HIS A 64 -15.44 13.24 -2.98
CA HIS A 64 -16.03 11.94 -2.73
C HIS A 64 -15.89 11.07 -3.98
N GLY A 65 -15.75 9.75 -3.80
CA GLY A 65 -15.63 8.83 -4.92
C GLY A 65 -14.40 7.95 -4.83
N THR A 66 -14.00 7.36 -5.95
CA THR A 66 -12.80 6.53 -6.04
C THR A 66 -11.60 7.42 -6.37
N LEU A 67 -10.57 7.37 -5.54
CA LEU A 67 -9.26 7.92 -5.86
C LEU A 67 -8.35 6.79 -6.30
N CYS A 68 -7.74 6.96 -7.47
CA CYS A 68 -6.64 6.12 -7.94
C CYS A 68 -5.34 6.90 -7.78
N LEU A 69 -4.35 6.26 -7.17
CA LEU A 69 -2.98 6.73 -7.12
C LEU A 69 -2.12 5.75 -7.91
N ASP A 70 -1.53 6.25 -8.99
CA ASP A 70 -0.70 5.56 -9.97
C ASP A 70 0.72 6.14 -9.94
N GLY A 71 1.67 5.46 -10.61
CA GLY A 71 3.08 5.88 -10.56
C GLY A 71 3.79 5.59 -9.23
N LEU A 72 3.19 4.80 -8.34
CA LEU A 72 3.79 4.46 -7.06
C LEU A 72 5.02 3.57 -7.31
N THR A 73 6.18 4.07 -6.88
CA THR A 73 7.47 3.44 -7.16
C THR A 73 8.16 3.10 -5.85
N LEU A 74 8.65 1.87 -5.75
CA LEU A 74 9.45 1.42 -4.62
C LEU A 74 10.83 2.09 -4.64
N PRO A 75 11.38 2.49 -3.48
CA PRO A 75 12.76 2.94 -3.39
C PRO A 75 13.74 1.89 -3.95
N THR A 76 14.73 2.36 -4.72
CA THR A 76 15.65 1.48 -5.47
C THR A 76 16.68 0.76 -4.59
N ASP A 77 16.83 1.17 -3.34
CA ASP A 77 17.81 0.67 -2.37
C ASP A 77 17.30 -0.55 -1.57
N LEU A 78 16.09 -1.02 -1.82
CA LEU A 78 15.43 -2.08 -1.04
C LEU A 78 15.82 -3.51 -1.45
N ASN A 79 16.68 -3.68 -2.46
CA ASN A 79 17.18 -4.97 -2.94
C ASN A 79 16.06 -6.02 -3.15
N ILE A 80 14.91 -5.56 -3.68
CA ILE A 80 13.71 -6.35 -3.90
C ILE A 80 13.89 -7.26 -5.11
N GLU A 81 13.60 -8.55 -4.94
CA GLU A 81 13.62 -9.53 -6.01
C GLU A 81 12.20 -9.87 -6.50
N ASP A 82 12.09 -10.38 -7.72
CA ASP A 82 10.83 -10.89 -8.26
C ASP A 82 10.30 -12.02 -7.36
N GLY A 83 9.02 -11.95 -7.00
CA GLY A 83 8.38 -12.87 -6.07
C GLY A 83 8.44 -12.45 -4.59
N THR A 84 9.09 -11.33 -4.25
CA THR A 84 9.14 -10.83 -2.87
C THR A 84 7.73 -10.60 -2.32
N ASN A 85 7.43 -11.20 -1.18
CA ASN A 85 6.18 -10.98 -0.46
C ASN A 85 6.24 -9.68 0.34
N ALA A 86 5.16 -8.92 0.27
CA ALA A 86 5.02 -7.65 0.98
C ALA A 86 3.55 -7.41 1.34
N SER A 87 3.30 -6.33 2.07
CA SER A 87 1.95 -5.82 2.30
C SER A 87 1.98 -4.31 2.17
N ILE A 88 0.97 -3.76 1.51
CA ILE A 88 0.76 -2.32 1.42
C ILE A 88 -0.20 -1.91 2.53
N GLN A 89 0.22 -0.99 3.38
CA GLN A 89 -0.64 -0.32 4.34
C GLN A 89 -1.10 1.02 3.78
N THR A 90 -2.41 1.21 3.75
CA THR A 90 -3.03 2.51 3.49
C THR A 90 -3.55 3.09 4.80
N ILE A 91 -3.13 4.31 5.10
CA ILE A 91 -3.61 5.09 6.23
C ILE A 91 -4.38 6.28 5.69
N MET A 92 -5.66 6.36 6.05
CA MET A 92 -6.51 7.51 5.72
C MET A 92 -6.85 8.26 6.99
N VAL A 93 -6.43 9.53 7.06
CA VAL A 93 -6.68 10.41 8.21
C VAL A 93 -7.76 11.42 7.85
N GLY A 94 -8.88 11.36 8.57
CA GLY A 94 -9.99 12.26 8.42
C GLY A 94 -9.77 13.64 9.04
N PRO A 95 -10.71 14.58 8.83
CA PRO A 95 -10.60 15.97 9.28
C PRO A 95 -10.52 16.13 10.80
N SER A 96 -10.98 15.14 11.57
CA SER A 96 -10.97 15.15 13.03
C SER A 96 -9.81 14.33 13.62
N GLY A 97 -8.84 13.92 12.79
CA GLY A 97 -7.67 13.14 13.21
C GLY A 97 -7.92 11.64 13.36
N GLN A 98 -9.11 11.14 13.02
CA GLN A 98 -9.43 9.72 12.98
C GLN A 98 -8.64 9.03 11.85
N ALA A 99 -7.89 7.99 12.18
CA ALA A 99 -7.09 7.24 11.23
C ALA A 99 -7.72 5.86 10.96
N GLN A 100 -7.89 5.53 9.68
CA GLN A 100 -8.29 4.21 9.22
C GLN A 100 -7.09 3.51 8.58
N TYR A 101 -6.90 2.25 8.94
CA TYR A 101 -5.78 1.44 8.50
C TYR A 101 -6.30 0.21 7.76
N ASN A 102 -5.87 0.05 6.51
CA ASN A 102 -6.13 -1.14 5.72
C ASN A 102 -4.81 -1.70 5.22
N CYS A 103 -4.77 -3.02 5.01
CA CYS A 103 -3.63 -3.71 4.41
C CYS A 103 -4.08 -4.50 3.19
N ALA A 104 -3.20 -4.60 2.21
CA ALA A 104 -3.33 -5.49 1.07
C ALA A 104 -2.04 -6.29 0.92
N ASP A 105 -2.15 -7.61 1.08
CA ASP A 105 -1.01 -8.50 0.93
C ASP A 105 -0.71 -8.70 -0.55
N ILE A 106 0.54 -8.53 -0.91
CA ILE A 106 1.00 -8.51 -2.29
C ILE A 106 2.20 -9.44 -2.49
N ARG A 107 2.41 -9.77 -3.76
CA ARG A 107 3.65 -10.36 -4.27
C ARG A 107 4.21 -9.42 -5.33
N LEU A 108 5.41 -8.92 -5.10
CA LEU A 108 6.10 -8.01 -5.99
C LEU A 108 6.63 -8.78 -7.20
N THR A 109 6.15 -8.46 -8.40
CA THR A 109 6.56 -9.19 -9.60
C THR A 109 6.52 -8.36 -10.87
N SER A 110 7.48 -8.61 -11.75
CA SER A 110 7.57 -8.13 -13.13
C SER A 110 6.43 -8.64 -14.03
N GLN A 111 5.70 -9.68 -13.62
CA GLN A 111 4.57 -10.23 -14.36
C GLN A 111 3.23 -9.55 -14.04
N ALA A 112 3.19 -8.70 -13.01
CA ALA A 112 1.97 -7.99 -12.65
C ALA A 112 1.59 -7.00 -13.77
N ALA A 113 0.30 -6.93 -14.08
CA ALA A 113 -0.20 -5.88 -14.96
C ALA A 113 -0.06 -4.52 -14.27
N GLY A 114 0.45 -3.52 -14.99
CA GLY A 114 0.38 -2.13 -14.56
C GLY A 114 -1.07 -1.64 -14.54
N PRO A 115 -1.33 -0.41 -14.03
CA PRO A 115 -2.63 0.22 -14.15
C PRO A 115 -3.11 0.19 -15.60
N ALA A 116 -4.39 -0.15 -15.81
CA ALA A 116 -5.01 -0.07 -17.13
C ALA A 116 -5.02 1.39 -17.58
N GLU A 117 -4.46 1.67 -18.76
CA GLU A 117 -4.48 2.98 -19.42
C GLU A 117 -5.90 3.35 -19.90
#